data_AF-A0A3N5Q220-F1
#
_entry.id   AF-A0A3N5Q220-F1
#
_cell.length_a   1.000
_cell.length_b   1.000
_cell.length_c   1.000
_cell.angle_alpha   90.00
_cell.angle_beta   90.00
_cell.angle_gamma   90.00
#
_symmetry.space_group_name_H-M   'P 1'
#
loop_
_entity.id
_entity.type
_entity.pdbx_description
1 polymer ?
#
loop_
_entity_poly.entity_id
_entity_poly.type
_entity_poly.pdbx_seq_one_letter_code
_entity_poly.pdbx_strand_id
1 'polypeptide(L)' 'YGKPCKYQREGGSIPVVQLFDQVLQAPTVLMGFGLANENAHSPDEHFALENFRTGIQAAVRFYHYVAE' A
#
# COMPACT_ATOMS: atom_id res chain seq x y z
N TYR A 1 6.53 11.34 -3.44
CA TYR A 1 6.85 11.64 -4.85
C TYR A 1 6.18 12.94 -5.20
N GLY A 2 6.83 13.91 -5.86
CA GLY A 2 6.23 15.21 -6.22
C GLY A 2 5.10 15.12 -7.27
N LYS A 3 4.32 14.04 -7.26
CA LYS A 3 3.22 13.72 -8.15
C LYS A 3 2.01 13.25 -7.30
N PRO A 4 0.77 13.53 -7.74
CA PRO A 4 -0.43 13.04 -7.07
C PRO A 4 -0.44 11.49 -6.95
N CYS A 5 -1.01 10.99 -5.86
CA CYS A 5 -1.25 9.56 -5.67
C CYS A 5 -2.23 9.03 -6.73
N LYS A 6 -2.00 7.81 -7.21
CA LYS A 6 -2.94 7.11 -8.10
C LYS A 6 -3.87 6.23 -7.27
N TYR A 7 -5.17 6.42 -7.42
CA TYR A 7 -6.16 5.49 -6.90
C TYR A 7 -6.36 4.37 -7.92
N GLN A 8 -6.12 3.13 -7.50
CA GLN A 8 -6.22 1.96 -8.36
C GLN A 8 -6.93 0.81 -7.65
N ARG A 9 -7.49 -0.11 -8.46
CA ARG A 9 -7.90 -1.44 -8.02
C ARG A 9 -6.76 -2.40 -8.30
N GLU A 10 -6.71 -3.49 -7.55
CA GLU A 10 -5.71 -4.56 -7.71
C GLU A 10 -6.36 -5.89 -8.09
N GLY A 11 -5.60 -6.71 -8.82
CA GLY A 11 -5.99 -8.08 -9.15
C GLY A 11 -5.65 -9.10 -8.05
N GLY A 12 -4.75 -8.73 -7.13
CA GLY A 12 -4.40 -9.51 -5.96
C GLY A 12 -5.53 -9.60 -4.94
N SER A 13 -5.46 -10.59 -4.05
CA SER A 13 -6.48 -10.83 -3.02
C SER A 13 -5.89 -10.70 -1.62
N ILE A 14 -6.52 -9.90 -0.77
CA ILE A 14 -6.26 -9.81 0.67
C ILE A 14 -7.59 -10.02 1.40
N PRO A 15 -8.01 -11.28 1.68
CA PRO A 15 -9.37 -11.59 2.12
C PRO A 15 -9.82 -10.86 3.40
N VAL A 16 -8.89 -10.59 4.32
CA VAL A 16 -9.21 -9.93 5.60
C VAL A 16 -9.68 -8.48 5.44
N VAL A 17 -9.42 -7.83 4.30
CA VAL A 17 -9.89 -6.45 4.04
C VAL A 17 -11.41 -6.36 4.13
N GLN A 18 -12.13 -7.34 3.56
CA GLN A 18 -13.58 -7.38 3.66
C GLN A 18 -14.05 -7.60 5.10
N LEU A 19 -13.33 -8.43 5.86
CA LEU A 19 -13.67 -8.71 7.25
C LEU A 19 -13.51 -7.45 8.12
N PHE A 20 -12.45 -6.66 7.91
CA PHE A 20 -12.25 -5.41 8.64
C PHE A 20 -13.35 -4.39 8.38
N ASP A 21 -13.76 -4.22 7.12
CA ASP A 21 -14.90 -3.36 6.77
C ASP A 21 -16.18 -3.81 7.50
N GLN A 22 -16.51 -5.10 7.46
CA GLN A 22 -17.72 -5.64 8.08
C GLN A 22 -17.71 -5.57 9.61
N VAL A 23 -16.60 -5.90 10.25
CA VAL A 23 -16.52 -6.04 11.72
C VAL A 23 -16.22 -4.70 12.39
N LEU A 24 -15.26 -3.94 11.86
CA LEU A 24 -14.80 -2.69 12.47
C LEU A 24 -15.61 -1.49 12.01
N GLN A 25 -16.40 -1.62 10.92
CA GLN A 25 -17.19 -0.54 10.34
C GLN A 25 -16.33 0.71 10.07
N ALA A 26 -15.08 0.49 9.66
CA ALA A 26 -14.08 1.53 9.47
C ALA A 26 -13.51 1.45 8.04
N PRO A 27 -13.27 2.61 7.38
CA PRO A 27 -12.67 2.63 6.06
C PRO A 27 -11.29 1.95 6.06
N THR A 28 -11.07 1.03 5.13
CA THR A 28 -9.78 0.36 4.95
C THR A 28 -9.01 0.98 3.80
N VAL A 29 -7.77 1.40 4.04
CA VAL A 29 -6.86 1.93 3.02
C VAL A 29 -5.77 0.91 2.73
N LEU A 30 -5.66 0.48 1.46
CA LEU A 30 -4.54 -0.31 0.98
C LEU A 30 -3.47 0.61 0.39
N MET A 31 -2.29 0.62 1.00
CA MET A 31 -1.15 1.42 0.55
C MET A 31 -0.09 0.52 -0.09
N GLY A 32 -0.04 0.51 -1.42
CA GLY A 32 0.97 -0.21 -2.19
C GLY A 32 2.24 0.62 -2.38
N PHE A 33 3.40 0.01 -2.14
CA PHE A 33 4.71 0.63 -2.39
C PHE A 33 5.51 -0.08 -3.48
N GLY A 34 5.03 -1.21 -3.99
CA GLY A 34 5.74 -1.98 -5.01
C GLY A 34 5.56 -1.45 -6.43
N LEU A 35 6.39 -1.94 -7.33
CA LEU A 35 6.28 -1.75 -8.77
C LEU A 35 5.68 -3.00 -9.43
N ALA A 36 5.04 -2.82 -10.59
CA ALA A 36 4.39 -3.92 -11.31
C ALA A 36 5.35 -5.04 -11.77
N ASN A 37 6.66 -4.78 -11.80
CA ASN A 37 7.70 -5.70 -12.27
C ASN A 37 8.46 -6.39 -11.12
N GLU A 38 7.99 -6.29 -9.88
CA GLU A 38 8.68 -6.82 -8.70
C GLU A 38 8.44 -8.32 -8.45
N ASN A 39 7.67 -8.98 -9.32
CA ASN A 39 7.56 -10.43 -9.39
C ASN A 39 7.14 -11.11 -8.08
N ALA A 40 6.21 -10.50 -7.33
CA ALA A 40 5.68 -11.12 -6.12
C ALA A 40 5.24 -12.58 -6.39
N HIS A 41 5.77 -13.52 -5.62
CA HIS A 41 5.58 -14.97 -5.78
C HIS A 41 6.18 -15.59 -7.05
N SER A 42 7.19 -14.97 -7.66
CA SER A 42 7.89 -15.46 -8.84
C SER A 42 9.42 -15.33 -8.69
N PRO A 43 10.23 -16.01 -9.52
CA PRO A 43 11.68 -15.82 -9.52
C PRO A 43 12.08 -14.36 -9.71
N ASP A 44 13.24 -13.99 -9.17
CA ASP A 44 13.77 -12.64 -9.18
C ASP A 44 12.81 -11.60 -8.55
N GLU A 45 12.03 -12.04 -7.54
CA GLU A 45 11.27 -11.15 -6.66
C GLU A 45 12.23 -10.14 -6.02
N HIS A 46 11.93 -8.86 -6.19
CA HIS A 46 12.77 -7.78 -5.72
C HIS A 46 11.93 -6.60 -5.26
N PHE A 47 12.58 -5.62 -4.64
CA PHE A 47 11.90 -4.41 -4.18
C PHE A 47 12.78 -3.18 -4.41
N ALA A 48 12.21 -2.11 -4.96
CA ALA A 48 12.94 -0.88 -5.21
C ALA A 48 13.38 -0.21 -3.89
N LEU A 49 14.69 -0.06 -3.68
CA LEU A 49 15.23 0.58 -2.46
C LEU A 49 14.79 2.05 -2.31
N GLU A 50 14.49 2.73 -3.42
CA GLU A 50 13.87 4.05 -3.37
C GLU A 50 12.48 3.97 -2.73
N ASN A 51 11.61 3.08 -3.23
CA ASN A 51 10.27 2.85 -2.70
C ASN A 51 10.27 2.38 -1.24
N PHE A 52 11.30 1.65 -0.80
CA PHE A 52 11.47 1.28 0.60
C PHE A 52 11.63 2.53 1.47
N ARG A 53 12.55 3.42 1.10
CA ARG A 53 12.85 4.64 1.87
C ARG A 53 11.70 5.63 1.83
N THR A 54 11.13 5.88 0.65
CA THR A 54 10.03 6.84 0.47
C THR A 54 8.69 6.28 0.96
N GLY A 55 8.48 4.96 0.91
CA GLY A 55 7.33 4.27 1.49
C GLY A 55 7.26 4.43 3.00
N ILE A 56 8.40 4.35 3.71
CA ILE A 56 8.48 4.68 5.14
C ILE A 56 8.01 6.12 5.39
N GLN A 57 8.50 7.09 4.61
CA GLN A 57 8.08 8.49 4.74
C GLN A 57 6.58 8.69 4.44
N ALA A 58 6.04 7.97 3.47
CA ALA A 58 4.62 8.00 3.13
C ALA A 58 3.76 7.45 4.29
N ALA A 59 4.16 6.32 4.89
CA ALA A 59 3.47 5.75 6.04
C ALA A 59 3.49 6.69 7.26
N VAL A 60 4.63 7.31 7.57
CA VAL A 60 4.74 8.30 8.65
C VAL A 60 3.78 9.48 8.42
N ARG A 61 3.77 10.04 7.20
CA ARG A 61 2.87 11.15 6.85
C ARG A 61 1.40 10.74 6.90
N PHE A 62 1.07 9.53 6.44
CA PHE A 62 -0.29 9.01 6.52
C PHE A 62 -0.79 8.99 7.97
N TYR A 63 -0.04 8.37 8.89
CA TYR A 63 -0.44 8.35 10.29
C TYR A 63 -0.46 9.72 10.95
N HIS A 64 0.44 10.63 10.56
CA HIS A 64 0.40 12.01 11.03
C HIS A 64 -0.91 12.70 10.65
N TYR A 65 -1.30 12.65 9.37
CA TYR A 65 -2.54 13.28 8.89
C TYR A 65 -3.82 12.56 9.35
N VAL A 66 -3.77 11.25 9.62
CA VAL A 66 -4.91 10.52 10.18
C VAL A 66 -5.16 10.88 11.65
N ALA A 67 -4.12 11.31 12.37
CA ALA A 67 -4.21 11.70 13.76
C ALA A 67 -4.64 13.17 13.97
N GLU A 68 -4.64 13.98 12.91
CA GLU A 68 -5.20 15.34 12.89
C GLU A 68 -6.72 15.32 12.80
#